data_AF-A0A958ETL6-F1
#
_entry.id   AF-A0A958ETL6-F1
#
_cell.length_a   1.000
_cell.length_b   1.000
_cell.length_c   1.000
_cell.angle_alpha   90.00
_cell.angle_beta   90.00
_cell.angle_gamma   90.00
#
_symmetry.space_group_name_H-M   'P 1'
#
loop_
_entity.id
_entity.type
_entity.pdbx_description
1 polymer ?
#
loop_
_entity_poly.entity_id
_entity_poly.type
_entity_poly.pdbx_seq_one_letter_code
_entity_poly.pdbx_strand_id
1 'polypeptide(L)'
;MAKKQKNKPLKNNDLNKTEEQTEFSEATEALYKKILRVMSWIVGICFVLIIILPLFENVTLDRITKVLYYIGVINLLAFTIFEFIADSFKRFLEKLITAA
;
A
#
# COMPACT_ATOMS: atom_id res chain seq x y z
N MET A 1 14.01 30.71 -44.85
CA MET A 1 13.29 30.42 -43.59
C MET A 1 14.04 29.30 -42.86
N ALA A 2 14.81 29.63 -41.82
CA ALA A 2 15.67 28.69 -41.11
C ALA A 2 15.05 28.31 -39.75
N LYS A 3 14.60 27.06 -39.59
CA LYS A 3 14.27 26.52 -38.26
C LYS A 3 15.52 25.80 -37.74
N LYS A 4 16.20 26.45 -36.79
CA LYS A 4 17.35 25.94 -36.04
C LYS A 4 16.97 24.69 -35.24
N GLN A 5 17.76 23.63 -35.41
CA GLN A 5 17.95 22.58 -34.40
C GLN A 5 18.39 23.21 -33.07
N LYS A 6 17.86 22.71 -31.94
CA LYS A 6 18.50 22.86 -30.63
C LYS A 6 18.69 21.47 -30.02
N ASN A 7 19.94 21.05 -30.02
CA ASN A 7 20.45 19.95 -29.23
C ASN A 7 20.41 20.30 -27.72
N LYS A 8 20.11 19.26 -26.92
CA LYS A 8 20.36 18.96 -25.49
C LYS A 8 21.18 19.96 -24.63
N PRO A 9 20.98 19.89 -23.30
CA PRO A 9 21.93 19.09 -22.51
C PRO A 9 21.28 18.02 -21.62
N LEU A 10 22.00 16.90 -21.52
CA LEU A 10 21.91 15.90 -20.46
C LEU A 10 22.49 16.49 -19.15
N LYS A 11 22.18 15.80 -18.05
CA LYS A 11 22.98 15.61 -16.82
C LYS A 11 22.83 16.59 -15.64
N ASN A 12 22.27 16.01 -14.58
CA ASN A 12 22.96 15.64 -13.32
C ASN A 12 22.72 16.46 -12.05
N ASN A 13 22.66 15.65 -10.97
CA ASN A 13 23.02 15.93 -9.57
C ASN A 13 21.96 16.68 -8.74
N ASP A 14 21.64 16.31 -7.51
CA ASP A 14 21.94 15.18 -6.63
C ASP A 14 21.30 15.56 -5.27
N LEU A 15 21.17 14.59 -4.37
CA LEU A 15 21.09 14.77 -2.90
C LEU A 15 19.79 15.33 -2.30
N ASN A 16 18.90 14.44 -1.82
CA ASN A 16 18.85 14.17 -0.38
C ASN A 16 17.88 13.03 0.00
N LYS A 17 18.43 12.06 0.73
CA LYS A 17 17.82 11.14 1.70
C LYS A 17 16.72 10.20 1.18
N THR A 18 16.92 8.89 1.16
CA THR A 18 17.57 8.09 2.21
C THR A 18 18.28 6.92 1.54
N GLU A 19 19.61 6.88 1.68
CA GLU A 19 20.37 5.65 1.59
C GLU A 19 19.96 4.78 2.80
N GLU A 20 18.78 4.19 2.73
CA GLU A 20 18.54 2.95 3.47
C GLU A 20 19.39 1.92 2.75
N GLN A 21 20.44 1.46 3.41
CA GLN A 21 21.09 0.21 3.06
C GLN A 21 19.99 -0.81 2.81
N THR A 22 19.74 -1.19 1.55
CA THR A 22 18.68 -2.13 1.21
C THR A 22 19.12 -3.50 1.72
N GLU A 23 18.82 -3.79 3.00
CA GLU A 23 18.98 -5.10 3.63
C GLU A 23 18.09 -6.16 2.93
N PHE A 24 17.19 -5.73 2.03
CA PHE A 24 16.20 -6.55 1.34
C PHE A 24 16.23 -6.33 -0.18
N SER A 25 15.99 -7.40 -0.95
CA SER A 25 15.84 -7.36 -2.41
C SER A 25 14.80 -6.33 -2.89
N GLU A 26 15.09 -5.63 -4.00
CA GLU A 26 14.15 -4.69 -4.66
C GLU A 26 12.78 -5.34 -4.96
N ALA A 27 12.76 -6.65 -5.23
CA ALA A 27 11.53 -7.41 -5.44
C ALA A 27 10.65 -7.49 -4.17
N THR A 28 11.28 -7.63 -3.00
CA THR A 28 10.61 -7.70 -1.70
C THR A 28 9.97 -6.36 -1.35
N GLU A 29 10.66 -5.25 -1.61
CA GLU A 29 10.13 -3.90 -1.35
C GLU A 29 8.98 -3.55 -2.29
N ALA A 30 9.09 -3.91 -3.57
CA ALA A 30 8.04 -3.71 -4.54
C ALA A 30 6.76 -4.48 -4.16
N LEU A 31 6.90 -5.73 -3.71
CA LEU A 31 5.78 -6.54 -3.22
C LEU A 31 5.18 -5.97 -1.94
N TYR A 32 6.00 -5.60 -0.96
CA TYR A 32 5.55 -4.98 0.29
C TYR A 32 4.73 -3.71 0.01
N LYS A 33 5.23 -2.82 -0.84
CA LYS A 33 4.53 -1.59 -1.23
C LYS A 33 3.24 -1.86 -1.99
N LYS A 34 3.19 -2.91 -2.80
CA LYS A 34 1.98 -3.34 -3.51
C LYS A 34 0.92 -3.87 -2.53
N ILE A 35 1.33 -4.68 -1.55
CA ILE A 35 0.44 -5.20 -0.49
C ILE A 35 -0.14 -4.05 0.32
N LEU A 36 0.69 -3.10 0.77
CA LEU A 36 0.23 -1.91 1.50
C LEU A 36 -0.79 -1.09 0.70
N ARG A 37 -0.55 -0.91 -0.61
CA ARG A 37 -1.48 -0.18 -1.48
C ARG A 37 -2.83 -0.89 -1.60
N VAL A 38 -2.82 -2.22 -1.76
CA VAL A 38 -4.05 -3.01 -1.83
C VAL A 38 -4.82 -2.96 -0.51
N MET A 39 -4.13 -3.10 0.62
CA MET A 39 -4.74 -2.98 1.95
C MET A 39 -5.38 -1.61 2.16
N SER A 40 -4.69 -0.53 1.79
CA SER A 40 -5.22 0.83 1.86
C SER A 40 -6.50 1.01 1.03
N TRP A 41 -6.55 0.45 -0.18
CA TRP A 41 -7.75 0.45 -1.02
C TRP A 41 -8.91 -0.31 -0.38
N ILE A 42 -8.66 -1.49 0.19
CA ILE A 42 -9.68 -2.29 0.87
C ILE A 42 -10.28 -1.50 2.03
N VAL A 43 -9.44 -0.86 2.87
CA VAL A 43 -9.92 -0.02 3.97
C VAL A 43 -10.78 1.13 3.45
N GLY A 44 -10.36 1.81 2.38
CA GLY A 44 -11.14 2.89 1.75
C GLY A 44 -12.51 2.43 1.25
N ILE A 45 -12.57 1.29 0.56
CA ILE A 45 -13.83 0.72 0.07
C ILE A 45 -14.74 0.34 1.24
N CYS A 46 -14.20 -0.32 2.28
CA CYS A 46 -14.96 -0.65 3.47
C CYS A 46 -15.54 0.60 4.14
N PHE A 47 -14.77 1.68 4.23
CA PHE A 47 -15.22 2.94 4.83
C PHE A 47 -16.42 3.53 4.07
N VAL A 48 -16.35 3.56 2.74
CA VAL A 48 -17.44 4.04 1.87
C VAL A 48 -18.68 3.15 2.02
N LEU A 49 -18.51 1.82 2.02
CA LEU A 49 -19.63 0.89 2.16
C LEU A 49 -20.32 1.01 3.52
N ILE A 50 -19.56 1.19 4.61
CA ILE A 50 -20.14 1.36 5.95
C ILE A 50 -21.03 2.61 6.04
N ILE A 51 -20.70 3.67 5.29
CA ILE A 51 -21.50 4.90 5.26
C ILE A 51 -22.75 4.72 4.38
N ILE A 52 -22.60 4.06 3.23
CA ILE A 52 -23.65 3.98 2.21
C ILE A 52 -24.68 2.88 2.52
N LEU A 53 -24.27 1.70 3.00
CA LEU A 53 -25.16 0.56 3.19
C LEU A 53 -26.31 0.79 4.20
N PRO A 54 -26.11 1.50 5.33
CA PRO A 54 -27.18 1.80 6.27
C PRO A 54 -28.31 2.67 5.68
N LEU A 55 -28.01 3.47 4.65
CA LEU A 55 -28.98 4.39 4.03
C LEU A 55 -30.11 3.68 3.27
N PHE A 56 -29.95 2.39 2.98
CA PHE A 56 -30.96 1.59 2.28
C PHE A 56 -32.03 1.00 3.21
N GLU A 57 -31.99 1.32 4.52
CA GLU A 57 -32.98 0.94 5.54
C GLU A 57 -33.35 -0.57 5.55
N ASN A 58 -32.43 -1.42 5.14
CA ASN A 58 -32.63 -2.87 5.05
C ASN A 58 -31.91 -3.58 6.19
N VAL A 59 -32.64 -4.37 6.98
CA VAL A 59 -32.14 -5.09 8.16
C VAL A 59 -30.96 -6.02 7.83
N THR A 60 -30.95 -6.62 6.63
CA THR A 60 -29.84 -7.46 6.16
C THR A 60 -28.59 -6.64 5.90
N LEU A 61 -28.74 -5.48 5.26
CA LEU A 61 -27.63 -4.56 4.97
C LEU A 61 -27.05 -3.95 6.25
N ASP A 62 -27.88 -3.70 7.26
CA ASP A 62 -27.40 -3.21 8.56
C ASP A 62 -26.52 -4.25 9.28
N ARG A 63 -26.92 -5.53 9.23
CA ARG A 63 -26.10 -6.63 9.75
C ARG A 63 -24.78 -6.78 8.98
N ILE A 64 -24.83 -6.70 7.65
CA ILE A 64 -23.63 -6.73 6.80
C ILE A 64 -22.72 -5.55 7.12
N THR A 65 -23.27 -4.36 7.31
CA THR A 65 -22.51 -3.14 7.66
C THR A 65 -21.75 -3.30 8.98
N LYS A 66 -22.39 -3.88 10.00
CA LYS A 66 -21.72 -4.19 11.27
C LYS A 66 -20.54 -5.15 11.09
N VAL A 67 -20.70 -6.19 10.26
CA VAL A 67 -19.60 -7.12 9.95
C VAL A 67 -18.48 -6.41 9.18
N LEU A 68 -18.81 -5.59 8.16
CA LEU A 68 -17.83 -4.79 7.44
C LEU A 68 -17.08 -3.82 8.35
N TYR A 69 -17.76 -3.23 9.33
CA TYR A 69 -17.13 -2.36 10.33
C TYR A 69 -16.07 -3.11 11.13
N TYR A 70 -16.40 -4.28 11.68
CA TYR A 70 -15.41 -5.08 12.40
C TYR A 70 -14.24 -5.51 11.51
N ILE A 71 -14.51 -5.93 10.27
CA ILE A 71 -13.46 -6.27 9.31
C ILE A 71 -12.57 -5.06 9.03
N GLY A 72 -13.14 -3.88 8.80
CA GLY A 72 -12.41 -2.64 8.56
C GLY A 72 -11.52 -2.25 9.74
N VAL A 73 -12.04 -2.33 10.96
CA VAL A 73 -11.27 -2.05 12.20
C VAL A 73 -10.15 -3.06 12.40
N ILE A 74 -10.40 -4.35 12.20
CA ILE A 74 -9.37 -5.40 12.28
C ILE A 74 -8.29 -5.15 11.23
N ASN A 75 -8.67 -4.77 10.00
CA ASN A 75 -7.72 -4.52 8.92
C ASN A 75 -6.86 -3.27 9.21
N LEU A 76 -7.45 -2.23 9.82
CA LEU A 76 -6.71 -1.07 10.34
C LEU A 76 -5.72 -1.47 11.44
N LEU A 77 -6.15 -2.29 12.39
CA LEU A 77 -5.29 -2.79 13.45
C LEU A 77 -4.13 -3.62 12.88
N ALA A 78 -4.44 -4.50 11.93
CA ALA A 78 -3.45 -5.28 11.21
C ALA A 78 -2.48 -4.37 10.46
N PHE A 79 -2.95 -3.30 9.82
CA PHE A 79 -2.10 -2.32 9.15
C PHE A 79 -1.10 -1.66 10.12
N THR A 80 -1.56 -1.22 11.29
CA THR A 80 -0.69 -0.66 12.33
C THR A 80 0.35 -1.67 12.80
N ILE A 81 -0.05 -2.94 12.99
CA ILE A 81 0.88 -4.01 13.37
C ILE A 81 1.89 -4.29 12.25
N PHE A 82 1.45 -4.31 10.99
CA PHE A 82 2.31 -4.48 9.81
C PHE A 82 3.34 -3.36 9.68
N GLU A 83 2.96 -2.13 10.02
CA GLU A 83 3.87 -0.99 10.05
C GLU A 83 4.91 -1.14 11.17
N PHE A 84 4.49 -1.61 12.35
CA PHE A 84 5.40 -1.83 13.49
C PHE A 84 6.36 -3.01 13.28
N ILE A 85 5.95 -4.01 12.51
CA ILE A 85 6.70 -5.24 12.23
C ILE A 85 7.26 -5.20 10.79
N ALA A 86 7.31 -4.04 10.14
CA ALA A 86 7.69 -3.89 8.73
C ALA A 86 9.02 -4.60 8.41
N ASP A 87 10.04 -4.43 9.23
CA ASP A 87 11.36 -5.06 9.03
C ASP A 87 11.32 -6.58 9.16
N SER A 88 10.58 -7.10 10.14
CA SER A 88 10.41 -8.56 10.29
C SER A 88 9.55 -9.16 9.18
N PHE A 89 8.58 -8.40 8.66
CA PHE A 89 7.75 -8.83 7.55
C PHE A 89 8.52 -8.81 6.21
N LYS A 90 9.37 -7.81 5.98
CA LYS A 90 10.33 -7.80 4.87
C LYS A 90 11.26 -9.01 4.93
N ARG A 91 11.80 -9.36 6.12
CA ARG A 91 12.59 -10.60 6.34
C ARG A 91 11.81 -11.87 6.02
N PHE A 92 10.52 -11.92 6.36
CA PHE A 92 9.67 -13.07 6.07
C PHE A 92 9.37 -13.21 4.57
N LEU A 93 9.03 -12.10 3.90
CA LEU A 93 8.82 -12.06 2.46
C LEU A 93 10.06 -12.48 1.68
N GLU A 94 11.23 -12.00 2.09
CA GLU A 94 12.50 -12.39 1.47
C GLU A 94 12.75 -13.90 1.61
N LYS A 95 12.57 -14.48 2.80
CA LYS A 95 12.64 -15.95 2.97
C LYS A 95 11.68 -16.70 2.05
N LEU A 96 10.49 -16.17 1.79
CA LEU A 96 9.47 -16.81 0.97
C LEU A 96 9.80 -16.73 -0.52
N ILE A 97 10.43 -15.64 -0.96
CA ILE A 97 10.88 -15.44 -2.34
C ILE A 97 12.14 -16.26 -2.63
N THR A 98 13.10 -16.32 -1.69
CA THR A 98 14.36 -17.06 -1.88
C THR A 98 14.19 -18.58 -1.68
N ALA A 99 13.11 -19.02 -1.04
CA ALA A 99 12.77 -20.44 -0.88
C ALA A 99 11.87 -21.01 -2.01
N ALA A 100 11.41 -20.16 -2.93
CA ALA A 100 10.63 -20.52 -4.12
C ALA A 100 11.54 -20.58 -5.36
#